data_AF-A0A933KNV8-F1
#
_entry.id   AF-A0A933KNV8-F1
#
_cell.length_a   1.000
_cell.length_b   1.000
_cell.length_c   1.000
_cell.angle_alpha   90.00
_cell.angle_beta   90.00
_cell.angle_gamma   90.00
#
_symmetry.space_group_name_H-M   'P 1'
#
loop_
_entity.id
_entity.type
_entity.pdbx_description
1 polymer ?
#
loop_
_entity_poly.entity_id
_entity_poly.type
_entity_poly.pdbx_seq_one_letter_code
_entity_poly.pdbx_strand_id
1 'polypeptide(L)' 'REQGCLAVEMEAAAMFACAAFRGAVYGQLLYAGDDVSAQEWDHRHWEKQSSARDRLLDLALDAVVRL' A
#
# COMPACT_ATOMS: atom_id res chain seq x y z
N ARG A 1 14.31 7.01 -7.99
CA ARG A 1 15.11 6.55 -6.82
C ARG A 1 15.89 7.67 -6.15
N GLU A 2 16.44 8.64 -6.91
CA GLU A 2 17.25 9.75 -6.37
C GLU A 2 16.56 10.61 -5.29
N GLN A 3 15.22 10.62 -5.26
CA GLN A 3 14.41 11.33 -4.26
C GLN A 3 13.89 10.43 -3.11
N GLY A 4 14.30 9.15 -3.05
CA GLY A 4 13.92 8.25 -1.96
C GLY A 4 12.53 7.59 -2.09
N CYS A 5 11.81 7.77 -3.19
CA CYS A 5 10.52 7.08 -3.42
C CYS A 5 10.70 5.55 -3.44
N LEU A 6 9.94 4.84 -2.60
CA LEU A 6 10.03 3.39 -2.41
C LEU A 6 9.09 2.59 -3.31
N ALA A 7 7.91 3.15 -3.62
CA ALA A 7 6.87 2.50 -4.41
C ALA A 7 6.06 3.55 -5.17
N VAL A 8 5.24 3.08 -6.12
CA VAL A 8 4.22 3.87 -6.81
C VAL A 8 2.85 3.27 -6.54
N GLU A 9 1.86 4.12 -6.32
CA GLU A 9 0.45 3.81 -6.11
C GLU A 9 -0.37 5.03 -6.57
N MET A 10 -1.71 4.98 -6.54
CA MET A 10 -2.53 6.00 -7.22
C MET A 10 -3.53 6.72 -6.29
N GLU A 11 -3.57 6.36 -5.00
CA GLU A 11 -4.65 6.78 -4.09
C GLU A 11 -4.17 7.59 -2.87
N ALA A 12 -2.94 7.38 -2.40
CA ALA A 12 -2.49 7.86 -1.09
C ALA A 12 -2.55 9.38 -0.97
N ALA A 13 -2.08 10.10 -2.00
CA ALA A 13 -2.06 11.55 -1.99
C ALA A 13 -3.46 12.15 -1.74
N ALA A 14 -4.49 11.62 -2.43
CA ALA A 14 -5.86 12.08 -2.28
C ALA A 14 -6.45 11.68 -0.92
N MET A 15 -6.17 10.46 -0.46
CA MET A 15 -6.69 9.95 0.81
C MET A 15 -6.09 10.68 2.02
N PHE A 16 -4.77 10.92 2.04
CA PHE A 16 -4.11 11.69 3.08
C PHE A 16 -4.63 13.13 3.12
N ALA A 17 -4.82 13.78 1.96
CA ALA A 17 -5.40 15.12 1.89
C ALA A 17 -6.83 15.16 2.45
N CYS A 18 -7.66 14.17 2.11
CA CYS A 18 -9.03 14.05 2.60
C CYS A 18 -9.07 13.80 4.12
N ALA A 19 -8.19 12.94 4.64
CA ALA A 19 -8.08 12.66 6.07
C ALA A 19 -7.66 13.91 6.86
N ALA A 20 -6.65 14.63 6.37
CA ALA A 20 -6.21 15.89 6.97
C ALA A 20 -7.33 16.95 6.97
N PHE A 21 -8.06 17.09 5.86
CA PHE A 21 -9.20 18.00 5.75
C PHE A 21 -10.34 17.65 6.73
N ARG A 22 -10.59 16.36 6.95
CA ARG A 22 -11.68 15.87 7.82
C ARG A 22 -11.27 15.67 9.28
N GLY A 23 -10.00 15.86 9.63
CA GLY A 23 -9.47 15.55 10.96
C GLY A 23 -9.54 14.07 11.32
N ALA A 24 -9.44 13.18 10.34
CA ALA A 24 -9.47 11.73 10.54
C ALA A 24 -8.05 11.16 10.64
N VAL A 25 -7.86 10.16 11.53
CA VAL A 25 -6.62 9.36 11.54
C VAL A 25 -6.65 8.42 10.33
N TYR A 26 -5.61 8.45 9.51
CA TYR A 26 -5.51 7.63 8.31
C TYR A 26 -4.10 7.04 8.17
N GLY A 27 -4.05 5.78 7.74
CA GLY A 27 -2.83 5.07 7.38
C GLY A 27 -3.11 4.12 6.22
N GLN A 28 -2.08 3.81 5.43
CA GLN A 28 -2.18 2.96 4.26
C GLN A 28 -1.09 1.90 4.28
N LEU A 29 -1.48 0.65 4.06
CA LEU A 29 -0.56 -0.47 3.84
C LEU A 29 -0.56 -0.80 2.35
N LEU A 30 0.63 -1.02 1.79
CA LEU A 30 0.81 -1.32 0.37
C LEU A 30 1.18 -2.78 0.17
N TYR A 31 0.57 -3.40 -0.84
CA TYR A 31 0.93 -4.70 -1.37
C TYR A 31 1.41 -4.54 -2.80
N ALA A 32 2.68 -4.84 -3.06
CA ALA A 32 3.32 -4.53 -4.33
C ALA A 32 3.04 -5.62 -5.40
N GLY A 33 2.39 -5.23 -6.49
CA GLY A 33 2.07 -6.12 -7.61
C GLY A 33 3.28 -6.46 -8.48
N ASP A 34 4.18 -5.50 -8.72
CA ASP A 34 5.31 -5.62 -9.64
C ASP A 34 6.58 -4.89 -9.16
N ASP A 35 7.68 -5.10 -9.89
CA ASP A 35 8.91 -4.32 -9.74
C ASP A 35 9.08 -3.39 -10.94
N VAL A 36 8.67 -2.13 -10.77
CA VAL A 36 8.80 -1.09 -11.80
C VAL A 36 10.23 -0.53 -11.93
N SER A 37 11.20 -1.06 -11.19
CA SER A 37 12.60 -0.66 -11.33
C SER A 37 13.34 -1.42 -12.45
N ALA A 38 12.78 -2.54 -12.89
CA ALA A 38 13.32 -3.33 -13.98
C ALA A 38 12.80 -2.84 -15.35
N GLN A 39 13.55 -3.14 -16.41
CA GLN A 39 13.15 -2.83 -17.79
C GLN A 39 12.01 -3.73 -18.27
N GLU A 40 11.97 -4.95 -17.76
CA GLU A 40 10.91 -5.92 -18.03
C GLU A 40 9.96 -5.99 -16.84
N TRP A 41 8.68 -6.14 -17.15
CA TRP A 41 7.65 -6.27 -16.15
C TRP A 41 7.64 -7.69 -15.55
N ASP A 42 7.79 -7.78 -14.24
CA ASP A 42 7.63 -9.03 -13.49
C ASP A 42 6.29 -9.04 -12.76
N HIS A 43 5.40 -9.93 -13.18
CA HIS A 43 4.07 -10.13 -12.58
C HIS A 43 4.14 -10.63 -11.13
N ARG A 44 5.24 -11.31 -10.74
CA ARG A 44 5.47 -11.91 -9.42
C ARG A 44 4.32 -12.78 -8.88
N HIS A 45 3.43 -13.23 -9.76
CA HIS A 45 2.17 -13.89 -9.43
C HIS A 45 1.41 -13.23 -8.26
N TRP A 46 1.41 -11.89 -8.20
CA TRP A 46 0.85 -11.13 -7.09
C TRP A 46 -0.62 -11.50 -6.80
N GLU A 47 -1.37 -11.84 -7.84
CA GLU A 47 -2.76 -12.24 -7.79
C GLU A 47 -2.98 -13.58 -7.07
N LYS A 48 -1.96 -14.44 -7.04
CA LYS A 48 -1.98 -15.76 -6.40
C LYS A 48 -1.44 -15.76 -4.97
N GLN A 49 -0.91 -14.64 -4.48
CA GLN A 49 -0.37 -14.53 -3.12
C GLN A 49 -1.49 -14.33 -2.08
N SER A 50 -2.39 -15.31 -1.95
CA SER A 50 -3.55 -15.24 -1.04
C SER A 50 -3.12 -15.01 0.42
N SER A 51 -2.12 -15.76 0.91
CA SER A 51 -1.65 -15.63 2.29
C SER A 51 -1.10 -14.25 2.63
N ALA A 52 -0.42 -13.60 1.68
CA ALA A 52 0.09 -12.24 1.87
C ALA A 52 -1.05 -11.22 1.95
N ARG A 53 -2.09 -11.39 1.13
CA ARG A 53 -3.28 -10.52 1.11
C ARG A 53 -4.12 -10.71 2.38
N ASP A 54 -4.31 -11.94 2.82
CA ASP A 54 -4.99 -12.26 4.08
C ASP A 54 -4.24 -11.62 5.25
N ARG A 55 -2.90 -11.77 5.28
CA ARG A 55 -2.08 -11.18 6.33
C ARG A 55 -2.11 -9.64 6.31
N LEU A 56 -2.16 -9.02 5.14
CA LEU A 56 -2.27 -7.57 5.01
C LEU A 56 -3.60 -7.08 5.61
N LEU A 57 -4.69 -7.80 5.35
CA LEU A 57 -6.00 -7.48 5.94
C LEU A 57 -5.97 -7.61 7.45
N ASP A 58 -5.44 -8.72 7.99
CA ASP A 58 -5.29 -8.90 9.43
C ASP A 58 -4.52 -7.75 10.09
N LEU A 59 -3.40 -7.34 9.48
CA LEU A 59 -2.59 -6.23 9.99
C LEU A 59 -3.34 -4.89 9.94
N ALA A 60 -4.12 -4.64 8.89
CA ALA A 60 -4.95 -3.44 8.79
C ALA A 60 -6.03 -3.41 9.87
N LEU A 61 -6.71 -4.54 10.10
CA LEU A 61 -7.72 -4.68 11.15
C LEU A 61 -7.11 -4.52 12.55
N ASP A 62 -6.00 -5.20 12.82
CA ASP A 62 -5.25 -5.11 14.07
C ASP A 62 -4.80 -3.67 14.36
N ALA A 63 -4.34 -2.94 13.33
CA ALA A 63 -3.93 -1.56 13.47
C ALA A 63 -5.13 -0.67 13.86
N VAL A 64 -6.25 -0.76 13.14
CA VAL A 64 -7.44 0.08 13.38
C VAL A 64 -8.06 -0.19 14.75
N VAL A 65 -8.06 -1.42 15.25
CA VAL A 65 -8.55 -1.76 16.59
C VAL A 65 -7.70 -1.14 17.72
N ARG A 66 -6.44 -0.79 17.43
CA ARG A 66 -5.49 -0.23 18.40
C ARG A 66 -5.32 1.29 18.30
N LEU A 67 -6.01 1.94 17.36
CA LEU A 67 -6.06 3.40 17.22
C LEU A 67 -7.06 4.02 18.20
#